data_AF-A0A1P8U560-F1
#
_entry.id   AF-A0A1P8U560-F1
#
_cell.length_a   1.000
_cell.length_b   1.000
_cell.length_c   1.000
_cell.angle_alpha   90.00
_cell.angle_beta   90.00
_cell.angle_gamma   90.00
#
_symmetry.space_group_name_H-M   'P 1'
#
loop_
_entity.id
_entity.type
_entity.pdbx_description
1 polymer ?
#
loop_
_entity_poly.entity_id
_entity_poly.type
_entity_poly.pdbx_seq_one_letter_code
_entity_poly.pdbx_strand_id
1 'polypeptide(L)'
;MARVAFSLTVRPELIDEYIARHSPVWPEMLAEIAAAGRRNYSLFLDRATATLFGYYETDDDAAAQAYLASSEVAARWEASMAPFFADLDGRPDQAATPLTEVFNLHDQLTAASPAGTENESTES
;
A
#
# COMPACT_ATOMS: atom_id res chain seq x y z
N MET A 1 5.90 10.89 6.73
CA MET A 1 5.04 10.14 5.80
C MET A 1 5.12 8.68 6.17
N ALA A 2 3.98 8.04 6.42
CA ALA A 2 3.93 6.62 6.77
C ALA A 2 4.07 5.76 5.52
N ARG A 3 4.86 4.69 5.65
CA ARG A 3 4.99 3.61 4.66
C ARG A 3 4.30 2.39 5.22
N VAL A 4 3.34 1.87 4.46
CA VAL A 4 2.56 0.70 4.86
C VAL A 4 2.94 -0.45 3.95
N ALA A 5 3.33 -1.56 4.56
CA ALA A 5 3.59 -2.81 3.89
C ALA A 5 2.66 -3.89 4.47
N PHE A 6 2.12 -4.74 3.61
CA PHE A 6 1.23 -5.81 4.03
C PHE A 6 1.37 -7.05 3.15
N SER A 7 0.89 -8.19 3.65
CA SER A 7 0.81 -9.43 2.87
C SER A 7 -0.59 -10.05 2.90
N LEU A 8 -0.95 -10.69 1.79
CA LEU A 8 -2.15 -11.50 1.58
C LEU A 8 -1.78 -12.80 0.86
N THR A 9 -2.65 -13.81 0.92
CA THR A 9 -2.50 -15.05 0.15
C THR A 9 -3.58 -15.14 -0.92
N VAL A 10 -3.16 -15.14 -2.18
CA VAL A 10 -4.04 -15.34 -3.33
C VAL A 10 -4.30 -16.83 -3.48
N ARG A 11 -5.51 -17.22 -3.90
CA ARG A 11 -5.81 -18.61 -4.27
C ARG A 11 -4.94 -19.00 -5.47
N PRO A 12 -4.08 -20.02 -5.37
CA PRO A 12 -3.12 -20.35 -6.43
C PRO A 12 -3.77 -20.55 -7.80
N GLU A 13 -4.96 -21.15 -7.84
CA GLU A 13 -5.74 -21.42 -9.04
C GLU A 13 -6.34 -20.15 -9.70
N LEU A 14 -6.35 -19.00 -9.02
CA LEU A 14 -6.89 -17.73 -9.53
C LEU A 14 -5.83 -16.66 -9.80
N ILE A 15 -4.55 -16.98 -9.66
CA ILE A 15 -3.43 -16.03 -9.81
C ILE A 15 -3.49 -15.29 -11.16
N ASP A 16 -3.72 -16.01 -12.26
CA ASP A 16 -3.69 -15.39 -13.58
C ASP A 16 -4.86 -14.42 -13.79
N GLU A 17 -6.04 -14.76 -13.27
CA GLU A 17 -7.20 -13.85 -13.31
C GLU A 17 -7.00 -12.67 -12.36
N TYR A 18 -6.39 -12.88 -11.19
CA TYR A 18 -6.04 -11.80 -10.27
C TYR A 18 -5.16 -10.74 -10.95
N ILE A 19 -4.12 -11.19 -11.66
CA ILE A 19 -3.23 -10.31 -12.42
C ILE A 19 -3.98 -9.58 -13.54
N ALA A 20 -4.83 -10.29 -14.29
CA ALA A 20 -5.61 -9.69 -15.37
C ALA A 20 -6.52 -8.56 -14.87
N ARG A 21 -7.13 -8.72 -13.68
CA ARG A 21 -7.98 -7.67 -13.07
C ARG A 21 -7.20 -6.43 -12.63
N HIS A 22 -5.90 -6.57 -12.37
CA HIS A 22 -5.03 -5.42 -12.02
C HIS A 22 -4.40 -4.77 -13.26
N SER A 23 -4.75 -5.20 -14.47
CA SER A 23 -4.14 -4.73 -15.72
C SER A 23 -5.18 -4.52 -16.84
N PRO A 24 -5.98 -3.44 -16.81
CA PRO A 24 -5.95 -2.34 -15.83
C PRO A 24 -7.04 -2.46 -14.75
N VAL A 25 -6.76 -1.85 -13.59
CA VAL A 25 -7.76 -1.54 -12.55
C VAL A 25 -8.77 -0.51 -13.08
N TRP A 26 -9.99 -0.51 -12.54
CA TRP A 26 -11.03 0.46 -12.88
C TRP A 26 -10.57 1.91 -12.61
N PRO A 27 -10.74 2.84 -13.57
CA PRO A 27 -10.34 4.23 -13.39
C PRO A 27 -10.94 4.91 -12.15
N GLU A 28 -12.20 4.62 -11.83
CA GLU A 28 -12.87 5.13 -10.64
C GLU A 28 -12.21 4.63 -9.35
N MET A 29 -11.79 3.36 -9.30
CA MET A 29 -11.10 2.82 -8.12
C MET A 29 -9.73 3.46 -7.94
N LEU A 30 -9.00 3.72 -9.04
CA LEU A 30 -7.73 4.44 -8.99
C LEU A 30 -7.93 5.87 -8.44
N ALA A 31 -9.02 6.55 -8.81
CA ALA A 31 -9.35 7.87 -8.30
C ALA A 31 -9.66 7.84 -6.79
N GLU A 32 -10.38 6.84 -6.31
CA GLU A 32 -10.67 6.66 -4.88
C GLU A 32 -9.40 6.40 -4.06
N ILE A 33 -8.49 5.55 -4.55
CA ILE A 33 -7.19 5.29 -3.91
C ILE A 33 -6.38 6.59 -3.79
N ALA A 34 -6.31 7.37 -4.87
CA ALA A 34 -5.59 8.63 -4.88
C ALA A 34 -6.24 9.67 -3.96
N ALA A 35 -7.57 9.77 -3.96
CA ALA A 35 -8.34 10.69 -3.11
C ALA A 35 -8.22 10.35 -1.62
N ALA A 36 -8.04 9.07 -1.28
CA ALA A 36 -7.73 8.62 0.07
C ALA A 36 -6.34 9.05 0.55
N GLY A 37 -5.48 9.57 -0.33
CA GLY A 37 -4.12 10.01 -0.01
C GLY A 37 -3.05 8.93 -0.16
N ARG A 38 -3.41 7.72 -0.63
CA ARG A 38 -2.44 6.66 -0.92
C ARG A 38 -1.68 6.98 -2.21
N ARG A 39 -0.36 6.82 -2.16
CA ARG A 39 0.55 7.06 -3.29
C ARG A 39 1.66 6.01 -3.34
N ASN A 40 2.37 5.96 -4.46
CA ASN A 40 3.42 4.97 -4.73
C ASN A 40 2.96 3.52 -4.44
N TYR A 41 1.66 3.25 -4.69
CA TYR A 41 1.04 1.98 -4.35
C TYR A 41 1.44 0.91 -5.37
N SER A 42 2.17 -0.11 -4.90
CA SER A 42 2.59 -1.26 -5.69
C SER A 42 2.16 -2.56 -5.04
N LEU A 43 1.85 -3.56 -5.88
CA LEU A 43 1.59 -4.93 -5.49
C LEU A 43 2.59 -5.86 -6.19
N PHE A 44 3.08 -6.86 -5.47
CA PHE A 44 4.05 -7.84 -5.92
C PHE A 44 3.53 -9.22 -5.56
N LEU A 45 3.59 -10.19 -6.47
CA LEU A 45 3.09 -11.53 -6.23
C LEU A 45 4.22 -12.54 -6.37
N ASP A 46 4.48 -13.30 -5.30
CA ASP A 46 5.24 -14.54 -5.38
C ASP A 46 4.31 -15.67 -5.82
N ARG A 47 4.49 -16.13 -7.06
CA ARG A 47 3.68 -17.23 -7.63
C ARG A 47 3.94 -18.58 -6.95
N ALA A 48 5.13 -18.79 -6.37
CA ALA A 48 5.49 -20.08 -5.77
C ALA A 48 4.74 -20.31 -4.45
N THR A 49 4.55 -19.26 -3.66
CA THR A 49 3.85 -19.29 -2.38
C THR A 49 2.43 -18.71 -2.45
N ALA A 50 2.06 -18.15 -3.60
CA ALA A 50 0.85 -17.35 -3.80
C ALA A 50 0.74 -16.14 -2.84
N THR A 51 1.88 -15.65 -2.34
CA THR A 51 1.92 -14.52 -1.43
C THR A 51 1.94 -13.21 -2.20
N LEU A 52 0.91 -12.39 -1.99
CA LEU A 52 0.85 -11.02 -2.45
C LEU A 52 1.45 -10.10 -1.38
N PHE A 53 2.44 -9.31 -1.75
CA PHE A 53 2.99 -8.22 -0.97
C PHE A 53 2.49 -6.89 -1.54
N GLY A 54 1.95 -6.03 -0.68
CA GLY A 54 1.55 -4.68 -1.05
C GLY A 54 2.32 -3.61 -0.29
N TYR A 55 2.58 -2.49 -0.95
CA TYR A 55 3.25 -1.33 -0.39
C TYR A 55 2.57 -0.06 -0.85
N TYR A 56 2.30 0.89 0.05
CA TYR A 56 1.93 2.25 -0.31
C TYR A 56 2.43 3.26 0.72
N GLU A 57 2.40 4.53 0.33
CA GLU A 57 2.74 5.67 1.18
C GLU A 57 1.48 6.48 1.46
N THR A 58 1.36 7.01 2.67
CA THR A 58 0.25 7.90 3.08
C THR A 58 0.71 8.82 4.21
N ASP A 59 0.02 9.94 4.39
CA ASP A 59 0.26 10.82 5.54
C ASP A 59 -0.50 10.37 6.79
N ASP A 60 -1.66 9.73 6.60
CA ASP A 60 -2.50 9.18 7.65
C ASP A 60 -3.20 7.90 7.11
N ASP A 61 -2.78 6.74 7.62
CA ASP A 61 -3.34 5.47 7.19
C ASP A 61 -4.77 5.24 7.71
N ALA A 62 -5.06 5.69 8.94
CA ALA A 62 -6.39 5.53 9.51
C ALA A 62 -7.42 6.38 8.76
N ALA A 63 -7.06 7.61 8.39
CA ALA A 63 -7.91 8.47 7.56
C ALA A 63 -8.11 7.89 6.15
N ALA A 64 -7.04 7.37 5.52
CA ALA A 64 -7.13 6.73 4.21
C ALA A 64 -8.04 5.49 4.22
N GLN A 65 -7.92 4.65 5.25
CA GLN A 65 -8.79 3.50 5.44
C GLN A 65 -10.25 3.91 5.66
N ALA A 66 -10.50 4.92 6.52
CA ALA A 66 -11.85 5.41 6.78
C ALA A 66 -12.52 5.98 5.53
N TYR A 67 -11.77 6.72 4.71
CA TYR A 67 -12.24 7.23 3.42
C TYR A 67 -12.70 6.08 2.51
N LEU A 68 -11.82 5.10 2.25
CA LEU A 68 -12.12 3.98 1.36
C LEU A 68 -13.27 3.11 1.90
N ALA A 69 -13.36 2.93 3.22
CA ALA A 69 -14.47 2.19 3.84
C ALA A 69 -15.84 2.83 3.58
N SER A 70 -15.89 4.15 3.36
CA SER A 70 -17.11 4.89 3.02
C SER A 70 -17.42 4.94 1.51
N SER A 71 -16.51 4.48 0.66
CA SER A 71 -16.62 4.55 -0.79
C SER A 71 -17.38 3.35 -1.36
N GLU A 72 -18.48 3.63 -2.09
CA GLU A 72 -19.24 2.59 -2.79
C GLU A 72 -18.42 1.92 -3.91
N VAL A 73 -17.52 2.67 -4.56
CA VAL A 73 -16.62 2.15 -5.60
C VAL A 73 -15.62 1.19 -4.99
N ALA A 74 -14.99 1.56 -3.86
CA ALA A 74 -14.09 0.68 -3.15
C ALA A 74 -14.80 -0.59 -2.66
N ALA A 75 -16.01 -0.46 -2.09
CA ALA A 75 -16.80 -1.61 -1.65
C ALA A 75 -17.12 -2.58 -2.81
N ARG A 76 -17.48 -2.07 -3.99
CA ARG A 76 -17.72 -2.90 -5.18
C ARG A 76 -16.44 -3.59 -5.67
N TRP A 77 -15.32 -2.87 -5.69
CA TRP A 77 -14.03 -3.42 -6.06
C TRP A 77 -13.63 -4.55 -5.11
N GLU A 78 -13.68 -4.30 -3.80
CA GLU A 78 -13.38 -5.29 -2.75
C GLU A 78 -14.27 -6.53 -2.86
N ALA A 79 -15.58 -6.37 -3.04
CA ALA A 79 -16.49 -7.49 -3.24
C ALA A 79 -16.12 -8.33 -4.47
N SER A 80 -15.63 -7.70 -5.54
CA SER A 80 -15.17 -8.39 -6.74
C SER A 80 -13.80 -9.08 -6.55
N MET A 81 -12.97 -8.59 -5.62
CA MET A 81 -11.64 -9.11 -5.29
C MET A 81 -11.68 -10.17 -4.18
N ALA A 82 -12.71 -10.17 -3.33
CA ALA A 82 -12.81 -11.10 -2.21
C ALA A 82 -12.65 -12.58 -2.60
N PRO A 83 -13.21 -13.06 -3.73
CA PRO A 83 -12.98 -14.44 -4.17
C PRO A 83 -11.52 -14.75 -4.51
N PHE A 84 -10.60 -13.81 -4.64
CA PHE A 84 -9.22 -14.14 -5.01
C PHE A 84 -8.36 -14.59 -3.84
N PHE A 85 -8.83 -14.41 -2.61
CA PHE A 85 -8.01 -14.64 -1.41
C PHE A 85 -8.47 -15.88 -0.66
N ALA A 86 -7.50 -16.68 -0.19
CA ALA A 86 -7.76 -17.98 0.44
C ALA A 86 -8.30 -17.86 1.87
N ASP A 87 -7.88 -16.82 2.59
CA ASP A 87 -8.07 -16.67 4.05
C ASP A 87 -8.70 -15.32 4.42
N LEU A 88 -9.89 -15.02 3.90
CA LEU A 88 -10.67 -13.87 4.34
C LEU A 88 -11.60 -14.27 5.50
N ASP A 89 -11.10 -14.27 6.74
CA ASP A 89 -11.99 -14.04 7.89
C ASP A 89 -12.31 -12.53 7.94
N GLY A 90 -13.22 -12.08 7.06
CA GLY A 90 -13.66 -10.68 6.99
C GLY A 90 -13.40 -9.98 5.65
N ARG A 91 -13.34 -8.64 5.64
CA ARG A 91 -13.09 -7.87 4.42
C ARG A 91 -11.60 -7.90 4.01
N PRO A 92 -11.24 -7.78 2.71
CA PRO A 92 -9.86 -7.83 2.24
C PRO A 92 -8.92 -6.76 2.82
N ASP A 93 -9.47 -5.60 3.19
CA ASP A 93 -8.78 -4.53 3.92
C ASP A 93 -8.44 -4.92 5.38
N GLN A 94 -9.18 -5.86 5.97
CA GLN A 94 -8.99 -6.38 7.34
C GLN A 94 -8.15 -7.67 7.42
N ALA A 95 -8.04 -8.40 6.32
CA ALA A 95 -7.27 -9.66 6.26
C ALA A 95 -5.79 -9.46 5.90
N ALA A 96 -5.43 -8.26 5.44
CA ALA A 96 -4.05 -7.91 5.13
C ALA A 96 -3.20 -7.95 6.41
N THR A 97 -2.17 -8.80 6.44
CA THR A 97 -1.25 -8.86 7.58
C THR A 97 -0.28 -7.68 7.50
N PRO A 98 -0.27 -6.74 8.46
CA PRO A 98 0.66 -5.63 8.45
C PRO A 98 2.09 -6.12 8.67
N LEU A 99 3.04 -5.52 7.96
CA LEU A 99 4.46 -5.85 8.09
C LEU A 99 5.19 -4.69 8.78
N THR A 100 6.13 -5.04 9.65
CA THR A 100 6.98 -4.06 10.34
C THR A 100 8.08 -3.58 9.41
N GLU A 101 8.13 -2.29 9.12
CA GLU A 101 9.29 -1.68 8.48
C GLU A 101 10.51 -1.75 9.43
N VAL A 102 11.59 -2.38 8.98
CA VAL A 102 12.84 -2.52 9.75
C VAL A 102 13.97 -1.62 9.24
N PHE A 103 13.85 -1.11 8.02
CA PHE A 103 14.88 -0.31 7.36
C PHE A 103 14.28 0.57 6.24
N ASN A 104 14.73 1.82 6.16
CA ASN A 104 14.54 2.67 4.99
C ASN A 104 15.83 3.46 4.72
N LEU A 105 16.35 3.36 3.49
CA LEU A 105 17.60 4.02 3.09
C LEU A 105 17.48 5.55 3.09
N HIS A 106 16.39 6.09 2.55
CA HIS A 106 16.21 7.53 2.39
C HIS A 106 16.12 8.23 3.75
N ASP A 107 15.37 7.67 4.68
CA ASP A 107 15.23 8.19 6.04
C ASP A 107 16.59 8.18 6.77
N GLN A 108 17.35 7.07 6.66
CA GLN A 108 18.66 6.98 7.31
C GLN A 108 19.69 7.91 6.68
N LEU A 109 19.72 8.07 5.36
CA LEU A 109 20.58 9.05 4.68
C LEU A 109 20.21 10.50 5.07
N THR A 110 18.92 10.78 5.22
CA THR A 110 18.43 12.11 5.63
C THR A 110 18.85 12.41 7.07
N ALA A 111 18.71 11.44 7.99
CA ALA A 111 19.14 11.58 9.38
C ALA A 111 20.67 11.64 9.54
N ALA A 112 21.41 10.95 8.67
CA ALA A 112 22.88 10.91 8.71
C ALA A 112 23.54 12.11 8.00
N SER A 113 22.81 12.86 7.19
CA SER A 113 23.32 14.07 6.54
C SER A 113 23.55 15.14 7.61
N PRO A 114 24.79 15.64 7.79
CA PRO A 114 25.03 16.71 8.76
C PRO A 114 24.24 17.94 8.31
N ALA A 115 23.27 18.37 9.13
CA ALA A 115 22.63 19.66 8.96
C ALA A 115 23.73 20.72 8.80
N GLY A 116 23.60 21.55 7.76
CA GLY A 116 24.64 22.44 7.30
C GLY A 116 25.31 23.20 8.43
N THR A 117 26.65 23.18 8.44
CA THR A 117 27.47 24.11 9.18
C THR A 117 26.93 25.51 8.91
N GLU A 118 26.29 26.10 9.90
CA GLU A 118 26.07 27.55 9.97
C GLU A 118 27.45 28.19 9.84
N ASN A 119 27.78 28.64 8.64
CA ASN A 119 28.95 29.47 8.44
C ASN A 119 28.52 30.89 8.82
N GLU A 120 28.52 31.11 10.14
CA GLU A 120 28.49 32.44 10.74
C GLU A 120 29.80 33.13 10.34
N SER A 121 29.83 33.70 9.14
CA SER A 121 30.86 34.66 8.73
C SER A 121 30.58 35.99 9.41
N THR A 122 30.85 36.03 10.72
CA THR A 122 31.12 37.27 11.45
C THR A 122 32.57 37.63 11.18
N GLU A 123 32.81 38.73 10.44
CA GLU A 123 34.04 39.55 10.37
C GLU A 123 34.06 40.29 9.01
N SER A 124 34.39 41.57 8.85
CA SER A 124 34.61 42.75 9.70
C SER A 124 34.55 43.96 8.76
#